data_AF-A0A7C7G007-F1
#
_entry.id   AF-A0A7C7G007-F1
#
_cell.length_a   1.000
_cell.length_b   1.000
_cell.length_c   1.000
_cell.angle_alpha   90.00
_cell.angle_beta   90.00
_cell.angle_gamma   90.00
#
_symmetry.space_group_name_H-M   'P 1'
#
loop_
_entity.id
_entity.type
_entity.pdbx_description
1 polymer ?
#
loop_
_entity_poly.entity_id
_entity_poly.type
_entity_poly.pdbx_seq_one_letter_code
_entity_poly.pdbx_strand_id
1 'polypeptide(L)'
;MKKMSVAIQRVLGPWHFVTMSALCISLVIGGCSTSGAVSEEKLLAAAAAPNVPMQIYVLAPWGDKTPLTVMTQSTAMQVKELIDDTIGMPPEEQCLVGPAGQLMRDAYSLAAYDIRQDESLQVYYAGRKCWGL
;
A
#
# COMPACT_ATOMS: atom_id res chain seq x y z
N MET A 1 23.28 13.96 42.12
CA MET A 1 22.19 14.31 43.07
C MET A 1 21.18 15.19 42.35
N LYS A 2 19.89 14.88 42.56
CA LYS A 2 18.70 15.31 41.81
C LYS A 2 18.56 16.83 41.63
N LYS A 3 18.09 17.25 40.46
CA LYS A 3 17.13 18.37 40.33
C LYS A 3 16.30 18.19 39.06
N MET A 4 15.12 17.61 39.27
CA MET A 4 13.96 17.75 38.40
C MET A 4 13.50 19.21 38.46
N SER A 5 13.16 19.81 37.32
CA SER A 5 12.26 20.96 37.31
C SER A 5 11.54 21.03 35.98
N VAL A 6 10.30 20.53 36.00
CA VAL A 6 9.29 20.67 34.96
C VAL A 6 8.82 22.12 34.97
N ALA A 7 8.98 22.83 33.85
CA ALA A 7 8.42 24.17 33.66
C ALA A 7 7.03 24.02 33.02
N ILE A 8 6.00 24.23 33.85
CA ILE A 8 4.60 24.32 33.46
C ILE A 8 4.36 25.75 32.96
N GLN A 9 4.10 25.93 31.67
CA GLN A 9 3.66 27.22 31.14
C GLN A 9 2.18 27.15 30.78
N ARG A 10 1.36 27.84 31.59
CA ARG A 10 -0.07 28.10 31.38
C ARG A 10 -0.25 29.42 30.63
N VAL A 11 -1.06 29.42 29.56
CA VAL A 11 -1.81 30.59 29.07
C VAL A 11 -3.12 30.01 28.48
N LEU A 12 -4.21 29.83 29.25
CA LEU A 12 -5.28 30.80 29.56
C LEU A 12 -5.79 31.58 28.33
N GLY A 13 -6.72 30.96 27.59
CA GLY A 13 -7.60 31.62 26.63
C GLY A 13 -9.05 31.68 27.17
N PRO A 14 -9.79 32.79 26.95
CA PRO A 14 -11.09 33.04 27.54
C PRO A 14 -12.22 32.33 26.80
N TRP A 15 -12.88 31.36 27.46
CA TRP A 15 -14.09 30.73 26.96
C TRP A 15 -15.30 31.57 27.37
N HIS A 16 -15.64 32.57 26.55
CA HIS A 16 -16.93 33.23 26.60
C HIS A 16 -18.00 32.31 25.99
N PHE A 17 -18.81 31.75 26.89
CA PHE A 17 -20.26 31.58 26.87
C PHE A 17 -21.08 32.05 25.64
N VAL A 18 -22.18 31.30 25.42
CA VAL A 18 -23.45 31.56 24.67
C VAL A 18 -23.35 31.57 23.12
N THR A 19 -24.22 30.92 22.33
CA THR A 19 -25.65 30.57 22.47
C THR A 19 -26.03 29.29 21.72
N MET A 20 -26.83 28.43 22.36
CA MET A 20 -27.68 27.45 21.68
C MET A 20 -28.76 28.15 20.86
N SER A 21 -28.93 27.74 19.60
CA SER A 21 -30.15 27.88 18.81
C SER A 21 -30.24 26.58 18.00
N ALA A 22 -31.06 25.59 18.37
CA ALA A 22 -32.52 25.55 18.26
C ALA A 22 -33.00 25.93 16.85
N LEU A 23 -32.96 24.96 15.92
CA LEU A 23 -34.01 24.64 14.93
C LEU A 23 -33.40 23.81 13.79
N CYS A 24 -33.41 22.49 13.94
CA CYS A 24 -33.43 21.55 12.82
C CYS A 24 -34.39 20.42 13.17
N ILE A 25 -35.68 20.76 13.23
CA ILE A 25 -36.76 19.79 13.08
C ILE A 25 -37.18 19.89 11.62
N SER A 26 -36.92 18.86 10.83
CA SER A 26 -37.57 18.66 9.55
C SER A 26 -37.90 17.18 9.40
N LEU A 27 -39.20 16.93 9.53
CA LEU A 27 -40.04 15.83 9.06
C LEU A 27 -39.37 14.62 8.39
N VAL A 28 -39.54 13.47 9.03
CA VAL A 28 -39.84 12.20 8.36
C VAL A 28 -41.21 12.34 7.66
N ILE A 29 -41.39 11.90 6.40
CA ILE A 29 -42.25 10.77 5.93
C ILE A 29 -42.07 10.58 4.40
N GLY A 30 -41.70 9.37 3.96
CA GLY A 30 -42.36 8.73 2.81
C GLY A 30 -41.66 8.71 1.43
N GLY A 31 -40.92 7.62 1.17
CA GLY A 31 -41.09 6.83 -0.06
C GLY A 31 -40.28 7.21 -1.31
N CYS A 32 -39.29 6.37 -1.66
CA CYS A 32 -39.00 6.05 -3.04
C CYS A 32 -38.53 4.59 -3.15
N SER A 33 -39.29 3.78 -3.86
CA SER A 33 -38.98 2.39 -4.17
C SER A 33 -38.06 2.29 -5.40
N THR A 34 -36.99 1.49 -5.20
CA THR A 34 -36.31 0.60 -6.17
C THR A 34 -35.79 1.19 -7.49
N SER A 35 -34.47 1.30 -7.63
CA SER A 35 -33.72 0.66 -8.72
C SER A 35 -32.23 0.62 -8.34
N GLY A 36 -31.57 -0.51 -8.64
CA GLY A 36 -30.42 -0.98 -7.88
C GLY A 36 -29.07 -0.34 -8.15
N ALA A 37 -28.18 -0.55 -7.18
CA ALA A 37 -26.76 -0.75 -7.41
C ALA A 37 -26.28 -1.76 -6.37
N VAL A 38 -25.62 -2.79 -6.86
CA VAL A 38 -25.10 -3.96 -6.15
C VAL A 38 -24.02 -3.53 -5.15
N SER A 39 -24.21 -3.94 -3.89
CA SER A 39 -23.21 -4.40 -2.93
C SER A 39 -21.71 -4.24 -3.25
N GLU A 40 -21.02 -3.37 -2.51
CA GLU A 40 -19.57 -3.47 -2.24
C GLU A 40 -19.17 -3.03 -0.81
N GLU A 41 -20.05 -3.16 0.20
CA GLU A 41 -19.63 -3.09 1.62
C GLU A 41 -19.20 -4.45 2.18
N LYS A 42 -18.99 -5.44 1.31
CA LYS A 42 -18.49 -6.78 1.65
C LYS A 42 -16.97 -6.77 1.72
N LEU A 43 -16.41 -6.14 2.74
CA LEU A 43 -15.07 -6.49 3.22
C LEU A 43 -15.18 -6.89 4.69
N LEU A 44 -15.63 -8.13 4.84
CA LEU A 44 -15.52 -8.98 6.02
C LEU A 44 -14.07 -8.92 6.56
N ALA A 45 -13.86 -8.12 7.58
CA ALA A 45 -12.67 -8.17 8.41
C ALA A 45 -12.76 -9.38 9.35
N ALA A 46 -11.84 -10.35 9.23
CA ALA A 46 -11.27 -11.17 10.33
C ALA A 46 -10.45 -12.36 9.78
N ALA A 47 -9.17 -12.12 9.47
CA ALA A 47 -8.02 -13.05 9.44
C ALA A 47 -6.87 -12.52 8.55
N ALA A 48 -7.13 -11.50 7.74
CA ALA A 48 -6.13 -10.93 6.84
C ALA A 48 -5.09 -10.13 7.62
N ALA A 49 -3.82 -10.47 7.44
CA ALA A 49 -2.68 -9.62 7.81
C ALA A 49 -2.96 -8.17 7.35
N PRO A 50 -2.46 -7.15 8.07
CA PRO A 50 -2.70 -5.77 7.68
C PRO A 50 -2.19 -5.58 6.25
N ASN A 51 -3.11 -5.34 5.30
CA ASN A 51 -2.81 -5.05 3.90
C ASN A 51 -2.22 -3.63 3.83
N VAL A 52 -1.04 -3.43 4.40
CA VAL A 52 -0.35 -2.14 4.38
C VAL A 52 0.26 -1.99 2.98
N PRO A 53 -0.11 -0.96 2.21
CA PRO A 53 0.58 -0.65 0.98
C PRO A 53 2.02 -0.23 1.34
N MET A 54 3.00 -0.90 0.73
CA MET A 54 4.42 -0.61 0.89
C MET A 54 5.00 -0.15 -0.45
N GLN A 55 5.98 0.76 -0.39
CA GLN A 55 6.73 1.18 -1.56
C GLN A 55 7.95 0.27 -1.71
N ILE A 56 8.17 -0.24 -2.92
CA ILE A 56 9.41 -0.90 -3.32
C ILE A 56 9.99 -0.19 -4.53
N TYR A 57 11.24 -0.50 -4.83
CA TYR A 57 11.89 -0.02 -6.04
C TYR A 57 12.18 -1.16 -6.98
N VAL A 58 12.00 -0.91 -8.27
CA VAL A 58 12.37 -1.83 -9.32
C VAL A 58 13.49 -1.22 -10.13
N LEU A 59 14.59 -1.95 -10.27
CA LEU A 59 15.68 -1.61 -11.16
C LEU A 59 15.40 -2.24 -12.52
N ALA A 60 15.08 -1.38 -13.50
CA ALA A 60 14.87 -1.77 -14.87
C ALA A 60 16.18 -2.30 -15.49
N PRO A 61 16.10 -3.16 -16.52
CA PRO A 61 17.29 -3.74 -17.16
C PRO A 61 18.19 -2.71 -17.87
N TRP A 62 17.71 -1.49 -18.11
CA TRP A 62 18.49 -0.35 -18.64
C TRP A 62 19.07 0.56 -17.55
N GLY A 63 18.85 0.25 -16.27
CA GLY A 63 19.46 0.94 -15.13
C GLY A 63 18.60 2.02 -14.47
N ASP A 64 17.36 2.24 -14.91
CA ASP A 64 16.46 3.19 -14.25
C ASP A 64 15.80 2.56 -13.02
N LYS A 65 15.61 3.37 -11.97
CA LYS A 65 14.97 2.95 -10.71
C LYS A 65 13.56 3.52 -10.63
N THR A 66 12.55 2.66 -10.76
CA THR A 66 11.14 3.06 -10.74
C THR A 66 10.48 2.65 -9.42
N PRO A 67 9.80 3.57 -8.70
CA PRO A 67 9.05 3.23 -7.49
C PRO A 67 7.73 2.53 -7.84
N LEU A 68 7.45 1.40 -7.20
CA LEU A 68 6.16 0.68 -7.33
C LEU A 68 5.48 0.53 -5.97
N THR A 69 4.17 0.73 -5.95
CA THR A 69 3.35 0.58 -4.75
C THR A 69 2.72 -0.80 -4.76
N VAL A 70 3.12 -1.65 -3.82
CA VAL A 70 2.73 -3.06 -3.75
C VAL A 70 2.24 -3.40 -2.35
N MET A 71 1.60 -4.56 -2.18
CA MET A 71 1.25 -5.06 -0.85
C MET A 71 2.18 -6.19 -0.44
N THR A 72 2.35 -6.41 0.87
CA THR A 72 3.18 -7.51 1.41
C THR A 72 2.73 -8.89 0.94
N GLN A 73 1.42 -9.09 0.78
CA GLN A 73 0.86 -10.35 0.26
C GLN A 73 0.83 -10.44 -1.27
N SER A 74 1.24 -9.39 -1.99
CA SER A 74 1.25 -9.43 -3.45
C SER A 74 2.19 -10.51 -3.96
N THR A 75 1.78 -11.22 -5.01
CA THR A 75 2.60 -12.26 -5.64
C THR A 75 3.61 -11.64 -6.60
N ALA A 76 4.68 -12.37 -6.89
CA ALA A 76 5.65 -11.95 -7.90
C ALA A 76 4.98 -11.73 -9.29
N MET A 77 3.94 -12.49 -9.62
CA MET A 77 3.15 -12.29 -10.84
C MET A 77 2.45 -10.92 -10.88
N GLN A 78 1.81 -10.50 -9.78
CA GLN A 78 1.18 -9.18 -9.70
C GLN A 78 2.20 -8.05 -9.82
N VAL A 79 3.41 -8.23 -9.28
CA VAL A 79 4.48 -7.25 -9.45
C VAL A 79 4.93 -7.15 -10.91
N LYS A 80 4.97 -8.27 -11.64
CA LYS A 80 5.28 -8.28 -13.08
C LYS A 80 4.22 -7.54 -13.91
N GLU A 81 2.94 -7.67 -13.56
CA GLU A 81 1.86 -6.91 -14.20
C GLU A 81 2.04 -5.40 -13.98
N LEU A 82 2.34 -4.97 -12.75
CA LEU A 82 2.64 -3.56 -12.46
C LEU A 82 3.88 -3.04 -13.22
N ILE A 83 4.86 -3.92 -13.43
CA ILE A 83 6.02 -3.59 -14.26
C ILE A 83 5.62 -3.48 -15.72
N ASP A 84 4.75 -4.33 -16.25
CA ASP A 84 4.23 -4.19 -17.62
C ASP A 84 3.51 -2.85 -17.81
N ASP A 85 2.65 -2.47 -16.87
CA ASP A 85 1.93 -1.19 -16.91
C ASP A 85 2.86 0.04 -16.88
N THR A 86 4.01 -0.06 -16.20
CA THR A 86 4.93 1.09 -16.01
C THR A 86 6.08 1.12 -17.00
N ILE A 87 6.61 -0.04 -17.36
CA ILE A 87 7.83 -0.24 -18.15
C ILE A 87 7.49 -0.72 -19.57
N GLY A 88 6.33 -1.35 -19.78
CA GLY A 88 5.89 -1.88 -21.07
C GLY A 88 6.58 -3.19 -21.47
N MET A 89 7.02 -3.98 -20.50
CA MET A 89 7.68 -5.27 -20.72
C MET A 89 6.69 -6.40 -20.38
N PRO A 90 6.44 -7.38 -21.26
CA PRO A 90 5.45 -8.41 -20.96
C PRO A 90 5.93 -9.33 -19.82
N PRO A 91 5.03 -9.81 -18.93
CA PRO A 91 5.38 -10.54 -17.71
C PRO A 91 6.10 -11.88 -17.97
N GLU A 92 5.92 -12.46 -19.16
CA GLU A 92 6.59 -13.68 -19.62
C GLU A 92 8.07 -13.45 -19.99
N GLU A 93 8.39 -12.24 -20.43
CA GLU A 93 9.76 -11.80 -20.72
C GLU A 93 10.43 -11.17 -19.49
N GLN A 94 9.75 -11.14 -18.34
CA GLN A 94 10.28 -10.57 -17.11
C GLN A 94 10.80 -11.64 -16.14
N CYS A 95 11.92 -11.31 -15.52
CA CYS A 95 12.62 -12.16 -14.57
C CYS A 95 12.96 -11.33 -13.33
N LEU A 96 12.22 -11.57 -12.25
CA LEU A 96 12.37 -10.85 -11.00
C LEU A 96 13.45 -11.51 -10.14
N VAL A 97 14.44 -10.71 -9.74
CA VAL A 97 15.49 -11.12 -8.83
C VAL A 97 15.37 -10.29 -7.56
N GLY A 98 15.27 -10.99 -6.42
CA GLY A 98 15.23 -10.38 -5.11
C GLY A 98 16.55 -9.70 -4.74
N PRO A 99 16.56 -8.88 -3.68
CA PRO A 99 17.74 -8.13 -3.24
C PRO A 99 18.90 -9.04 -2.81
N ALA A 100 18.62 -10.30 -2.44
CA ALA A 100 19.62 -11.31 -2.12
C ALA A 100 20.15 -12.09 -3.35
N GLY A 101 19.79 -11.69 -4.58
CA GLY A 101 20.15 -12.42 -5.80
C GLY A 101 19.32 -13.68 -6.05
N GLN A 102 18.26 -13.91 -5.28
CA GLN A 102 17.37 -15.05 -5.42
C GLN A 102 16.32 -14.79 -6.51
N LEU A 103 16.19 -15.69 -7.48
CA LEU A 103 15.11 -15.62 -8.47
C LEU A 103 13.76 -15.82 -7.78
N MET A 104 12.83 -14.91 -8.04
CA MET A 104 11.47 -14.96 -7.52
C MET A 104 10.60 -15.83 -8.41
N ARG A 105 9.87 -16.76 -7.79
CA ARG A 105 8.86 -17.60 -8.44
C ARG A 105 7.49 -16.95 -8.37
N ASP A 106 6.75 -17.01 -9.47
CA ASP A 106 5.43 -16.36 -9.66
C ASP A 106 4.39 -16.76 -8.60
N ALA A 107 4.47 -17.98 -8.07
CA ALA A 107 3.54 -18.53 -7.08
C ALA A 107 3.77 -18.02 -5.64
N TYR A 108 4.83 -17.27 -5.38
CA TYR A 108 5.20 -16.82 -4.04
C TYR A 108 4.96 -15.32 -3.85
N SER A 109 4.58 -14.95 -2.63
CA SER A 109 4.39 -13.55 -2.23
C SER A 109 5.71 -12.85 -1.93
N LEU A 110 5.70 -11.52 -1.95
CA LEU A 110 6.83 -10.70 -1.51
C LEU A 110 7.23 -10.99 -0.06
N ALA A 111 6.25 -11.22 0.82
CA ALA A 111 6.50 -11.62 2.20
C ALA A 111 7.27 -12.96 2.32
N ALA A 112 7.13 -13.89 1.37
CA ALA A 112 7.86 -15.16 1.41
C ALA A 112 9.37 -15.01 1.11
N TYR A 113 9.78 -13.88 0.54
CA TYR A 113 11.17 -13.52 0.29
C TYR A 113 11.68 -12.44 1.25
N ASP A 114 10.93 -12.16 2.33
CA ASP A 114 11.25 -11.13 3.33
C ASP A 114 11.50 -9.73 2.71
N ILE A 115 10.83 -9.41 1.59
CA ILE A 115 10.98 -8.10 0.94
C ILE A 115 10.39 -7.02 1.85
N ARG A 116 11.20 -6.02 2.16
CA ARG A 116 10.79 -4.87 3.00
C ARG A 116 10.52 -3.62 2.17
N GLN A 117 9.94 -2.63 2.84
CA GLN A 117 9.77 -1.30 2.28
C GLN A 117 11.13 -0.71 1.87
N ASP A 118 11.12 0.02 0.75
CA ASP A 118 12.28 0.69 0.14
C ASP A 118 13.39 -0.24 -0.37
N GLU A 119 13.14 -1.56 -0.41
CA GLU A 119 14.06 -2.50 -1.04
C GLU A 119 13.96 -2.45 -2.58
N SER A 120 15.09 -2.79 -3.23
CA SER A 120 15.20 -2.79 -4.69
C SER A 120 15.15 -4.21 -5.25
N LEU A 121 14.19 -4.49 -6.13
CA LEU A 121 14.12 -5.68 -6.96
C LEU A 121 14.78 -5.42 -8.30
N GLN A 122 15.48 -6.40 -8.85
CA GLN A 122 16.08 -6.29 -10.18
C GLN A 122 15.23 -7.02 -11.21
N VAL A 123 14.96 -6.37 -12.34
CA VAL A 123 14.27 -6.97 -13.48
C VAL A 123 15.27 -7.25 -14.59
N TYR A 124 15.25 -8.49 -15.08
CA TYR A 124 15.98 -8.91 -16.26
C TYR A 124 15.02 -9.38 -17.36
N TYR A 125 15.46 -9.28 -18.62
CA TYR A 125 14.80 -9.95 -19.73
C TYR A 125 14.96 -11.47 -19.55
N ALA A 126 13.86 -12.21 -19.59
CA ALA A 126 13.81 -13.65 -19.56
C ALA A 126 14.56 -14.19 -20.79
N GLY A 127 15.70 -14.83 -20.52
CA GLY A 127 16.64 -15.28 -21.53
C GLY A 127 17.91 -15.82 -20.88
N ARG A 128 18.98 -16.05 -21.66
CA ARG A 128 20.25 -16.63 -21.18
C ARG A 128 20.93 -15.87 -20.02
N LYS A 129 20.40 -14.72 -19.61
CA LYS A 129 20.96 -13.84 -18.56
C LYS A 129 20.33 -14.00 -17.17
N CYS A 130 19.22 -14.74 -17.02
CA CYS A 130 18.58 -14.91 -15.70
C CYS A 130 19.30 -15.89 -14.76
N TRP A 131 20.23 -16.71 -15.27
CA TRP A 131 20.83 -17.84 -14.55
C TRP A 131 22.37 -17.84 -14.61
N GLY A 132 22.99 -16.69 -14.90
CA GLY A 132 24.43 -16.61 -15.21
C GLY A 132 25.14 -15.38 -14.64
N LEU A 133 24.88 -15.05 -13.37
CA LEU A 133 25.73 -14.19 -12.55
C LEU A 133 26.43 -15.05 -11.49
#